data_AF-A0A2S0N5E9-F1
#
_entry.id   AF-A0A2S0N5E9-F1
#
_cell.length_a   1.000
_cell.length_b   1.000
_cell.length_c   1.000
_cell.angle_alpha   90.00
_cell.angle_beta   90.00
_cell.angle_gamma   90.00
#
_symmetry.space_group_name_H-M   'P 1'
#
loop_
_entity.id
_entity.type
_entity.pdbx_description
1 polymer ?
#
loop_
_entity_poly.entity_id
_entity_poly.type
_entity_poly.pdbx_seq_one_letter_code
_entity_poly.pdbx_strand_id
1 'polypeptide(L)'
;MQLTIPATYWDDYSERQAVDEPSQMAVEVKRAGSRVTIEVDATQLRYLKSDADFYAQGNTDDTPPAVIRGARRVAELCVAIDNQAKTW
;
A
#
# COMPACT_ATOMS: atom_id res chain seq x y z
N MET A 1 -9.58 -4.63 8.09
CA MET A 1 -8.52 -5.66 8.20
C MET A 1 -7.17 -4.98 8.44
N GLN A 2 -6.17 -5.67 9.00
CA GLN A 2 -4.85 -5.06 9.28
C GLN A 2 -3.74 -5.64 8.43
N LEU A 3 -2.86 -4.77 7.90
CA LEU A 3 -1.72 -5.12 7.05
C LEU A 3 -0.44 -4.52 7.58
N THR A 4 0.66 -5.29 7.58
CA THR A 4 1.99 -4.77 7.90
C THR A 4 2.82 -4.59 6.64
N ILE A 5 3.03 -3.35 6.23
CA ILE A 5 3.70 -2.94 5.00
C ILE A 5 5.04 -2.23 5.28
N PRO A 6 5.93 -2.10 4.28
CA PRO A 6 7.17 -1.34 4.42
C PRO A 6 6.90 0.15 4.72
N ALA A 7 7.56 0.69 5.73
CA ALA A 7 7.41 2.10 6.14
C ALA A 7 7.76 3.06 5.00
N THR A 8 8.81 2.76 4.23
CA THR A 8 9.26 3.62 3.12
C THR A 8 8.22 3.80 2.03
N TYR A 9 7.42 2.78 1.74
CA TYR A 9 6.32 2.92 0.79
C TYR A 9 5.15 3.68 1.41
N TRP A 10 4.83 3.37 2.66
CA TRP A 10 3.72 4.01 3.37
C TRP A 10 3.90 5.53 3.49
N ASP A 11 5.10 5.97 3.86
CA ASP A 11 5.41 7.39 4.04
C ASP A 11 5.15 8.15 2.73
N ASP A 12 5.68 7.64 1.61
CA ASP A 12 5.46 8.21 0.26
C ASP A 12 3.98 8.20 -0.16
N TYR A 13 3.30 7.06 0.00
CA TYR A 13 1.88 6.88 -0.32
C TYR A 13 0.98 7.85 0.46
N SER A 14 1.25 8.00 1.76
CA SER A 14 0.44 8.83 2.66
C SER A 14 0.63 10.32 2.42
N GLU A 15 1.85 10.75 2.07
CA GLU A 15 2.17 12.15 1.78
C GLU A 15 1.57 12.61 0.45
N ARG A 16 1.59 11.73 -0.57
CA ARG A 16 1.07 12.04 -1.90
C ARG A 16 -0.44 12.12 -1.99
N GLN A 17 -1.15 11.52 -1.04
CA GLN A 17 -2.61 11.43 -1.06
C GLN A 17 -3.13 10.87 -2.39
N ALA A 18 -2.75 9.63 -2.73
CA ALA A 18 -3.11 8.98 -4.01
C ALA A 18 -4.61 8.60 -4.15
N VAL A 19 -5.49 9.29 -3.44
CA VAL A 19 -6.94 9.02 -3.35
C VAL A 19 -7.72 10.31 -3.62
N ASP A 20 -8.98 10.19 -4.02
CA ASP A 20 -9.84 11.35 -4.32
C ASP A 20 -10.36 12.01 -3.03
N GLU A 21 -10.62 11.20 -2.00
CA GLU A 21 -11.12 11.65 -0.71
C GLU A 21 -10.35 11.01 0.46
N PRO A 22 -10.13 11.73 1.58
CA PRO A 22 -9.39 11.18 2.73
C PRO A 22 -9.97 9.89 3.31
N SER A 23 -11.27 9.66 3.18
CA SER A 23 -11.95 8.43 3.63
C SER A 23 -11.46 7.16 2.92
N GLN A 24 -10.93 7.31 1.71
CA GLN A 24 -10.40 6.23 0.87
C GLN A 24 -8.94 5.89 1.21
N MET A 25 -8.30 6.69 2.06
CA MET A 25 -6.95 6.44 2.54
C MET A 25 -6.97 5.39 3.65
N ALA A 26 -6.01 4.46 3.61
CA ALA A 26 -5.76 3.55 4.72
C ALA A 26 -5.34 4.32 5.98
N VAL A 27 -5.44 3.69 7.16
CA VAL A 27 -5.10 4.36 8.43
C VAL A 27 -3.91 3.67 9.08
N GLU A 28 -2.85 4.42 9.42
CA GLU A 28 -1.75 3.90 10.23
C GLU A 28 -2.22 3.64 11.67
N VAL A 29 -2.03 2.41 12.15
CA VAL A 29 -2.38 1.99 13.52
C VAL A 29 -1.15 1.90 14.41
N LYS A 30 -0.04 1.41 13.86
CA LYS A 30 1.19 1.17 14.63
C LYS A 30 2.43 1.19 13.74
N ARG A 31 3.52 1.77 14.24
CA ARG A 31 4.85 1.73 13.62
C ARG A 31 5.85 0.91 14.43
N ALA A 32 6.68 0.15 13.74
CA ALA A 32 7.80 -0.57 14.34
C ALA A 32 9.00 -0.59 13.37
N GLY A 33 9.91 0.36 13.55
CA GLY A 33 11.11 0.49 12.72
C GLY A 33 10.76 0.67 11.25
N SER A 34 11.22 -0.25 10.39
CA SER A 34 11.01 -0.22 8.94
C SER A 34 9.64 -0.73 8.47
N ARG A 35 8.68 -0.94 9.37
CA ARG A 35 7.35 -1.44 9.06
C ARG A 35 6.24 -0.62 9.71
N VAL A 36 5.14 -0.50 8.98
CA VAL A 36 3.91 0.16 9.43
C VAL A 36 2.77 -0.83 9.36
N THR A 37 1.98 -0.91 10.42
CA THR A 37 0.70 -1.63 10.43
C THR A 37 -0.41 -0.64 10.15
N ILE A 38 -1.16 -0.90 9.09
CA ILE A 38 -2.30 -0.10 8.65
C ILE A 38 -3.59 -0.88 8.81
N GLU A 39 -4.68 -0.17 9.04
CA GLU A 39 -6.04 -0.68 8.94
C GLU A 39 -6.64 -0.26 7.59
N VAL A 40 -7.25 -1.22 6.91
CA VAL A 40 -7.87 -1.04 5.60
C VAL A 40 -9.23 -1.73 5.53
N ASP A 41 -10.19 -1.10 4.86
CA ASP A 41 -11.38 -1.75 4.33
C ASP A 41 -11.16 -2.21 2.86
N ALA A 42 -12.21 -2.76 2.24
CA ALA A 42 -12.14 -3.25 0.86
C ALA A 42 -11.90 -2.14 -0.18
N THR A 43 -12.37 -0.92 0.07
CA THR A 43 -12.16 0.22 -0.82
C THR A 43 -10.73 0.74 -0.68
N GLN A 44 -10.28 0.98 0.54
CA GLN A 44 -8.93 1.42 0.86
C GLN A 44 -7.89 0.42 0.35
N LEU A 45 -8.16 -0.89 0.45
CA LEU A 45 -7.29 -1.93 -0.11
C LEU A 45 -7.13 -1.80 -1.64
N ARG A 46 -8.20 -1.48 -2.36
CA ARG A 46 -8.15 -1.31 -3.83
C ARG A 46 -7.31 -0.10 -4.23
N TYR A 47 -7.47 1.03 -3.54
CA TYR A 47 -6.65 2.22 -3.78
C TYR A 47 -5.18 1.97 -3.45
N LEU A 48 -4.91 1.38 -2.29
CA LEU A 48 -3.56 1.00 -1.87
C LEU A 48 -2.89 0.07 -2.90
N LYS A 49 -3.62 -0.92 -3.41
CA LYS A 49 -3.13 -1.84 -4.45
C LYS A 49 -2.87 -1.11 -5.76
N SER A 50 -3.78 -0.23 -6.19
CA SER A 50 -3.66 0.49 -7.46
C SER A 50 -2.42 1.38 -7.49
N ASP A 51 -2.16 2.13 -6.42
CA ASP A 51 -0.96 2.97 -6.31
C ASP A 51 0.32 2.12 -6.18
N ALA A 52 0.26 1.01 -5.43
CA ALA A 52 1.38 0.08 -5.34
C ALA A 52 1.73 -0.54 -6.71
N ASP A 53 0.73 -0.92 -7.51
CA ASP A 53 0.92 -1.42 -8.86
C ASP A 53 1.52 -0.37 -9.79
N PHE A 54 1.10 0.90 -9.66
CA PHE A 54 1.67 2.02 -10.43
C PHE A 54 3.18 2.16 -10.18
N TYR A 55 3.60 2.15 -8.92
CA TYR A 55 5.02 2.21 -8.57
C TYR A 55 5.80 0.95 -8.92
N ALA A 56 5.18 -0.22 -8.76
CA ALA A 56 5.83 -1.51 -9.02
C ALA A 56 6.27 -1.67 -10.47
N GLN A 57 5.55 -1.03 -11.40
CA GLN A 57 5.88 -0.99 -12.83
C GLN A 57 7.18 -0.23 -13.12
N GLY A 58 7.65 0.62 -12.20
CA GLY A 58 8.91 1.34 -12.34
C GLY A 58 8.91 2.38 -13.47
N ASN A 59 7.73 2.88 -13.84
CA ASN A 59 7.55 3.84 -14.94
C ASN A 59 7.79 5.31 -14.52
N THR A 60 8.35 5.53 -13.33
CA THR A 60 8.57 6.84 -12.74
C THR A 60 10.06 7.03 -12.46
N ASP A 61 10.75 7.75 -13.34
CA ASP A 61 12.20 7.97 -13.28
C ASP A 61 12.65 8.63 -11.96
N ASP A 62 11.76 9.36 -11.28
CA ASP A 62 12.03 10.05 -10.02
C ASP A 62 11.74 9.22 -8.76
N THR A 63 11.19 8.01 -8.88
CA THR A 63 10.82 7.23 -7.69
C THR A 63 12.02 6.54 -7.05
N PRO A 64 12.27 6.75 -5.74
CA PRO A 64 13.37 6.09 -5.05
C PRO A 64 13.28 4.56 -5.14
N PRO A 65 14.39 3.83 -5.39
CA PRO A 65 14.38 2.37 -5.51
C PRO A 65 13.81 1.63 -4.28
N ALA A 66 13.91 2.23 -3.10
CA ALA A 66 13.33 1.69 -1.87
C ALA A 66 11.80 1.73 -1.87
N VAL A 67 11.20 2.78 -2.47
CA VAL A 67 9.74 2.90 -2.64
C VAL A 67 9.26 1.87 -3.65
N ILE A 68 9.95 1.71 -4.79
CA ILE A 68 9.60 0.69 -5.81
C ILE A 68 9.60 -0.72 -5.23
N ARG A 69 10.65 -1.09 -4.46
CA ARG A 69 10.70 -2.40 -3.79
C ARG A 69 9.59 -2.56 -2.76
N GLY A 70 9.28 -1.49 -2.02
CA GLY A 70 8.19 -1.48 -1.06
C GLY A 70 6.83 -1.68 -1.74
N ALA A 71 6.57 -0.96 -2.83
CA ALA A 71 5.36 -1.01 -3.63
C ALA A 71 5.10 -2.42 -4.18
N ARG A 72 6.13 -3.06 -4.77
CA ARG A 72 6.03 -4.46 -5.23
C ARG A 72 5.56 -5.39 -4.12
N ARG A 73 6.13 -5.23 -2.92
CA ARG A 73 5.75 -6.06 -1.78
C ARG A 73 4.31 -5.80 -1.35
N VAL A 74 3.85 -4.55 -1.39
CA VAL A 74 2.46 -4.18 -1.05
C VAL A 74 1.47 -4.72 -2.08
N ALA A 75 1.78 -4.62 -3.37
CA ALA A 75 0.96 -5.18 -4.45
C ALA A 75 0.75 -6.70 -4.27
N GLU A 76 1.83 -7.45 -4.02
CA GLU A 76 1.77 -8.89 -3.74
C GLU A 76 0.88 -9.22 -2.54
N LEU A 77 0.99 -8.44 -1.45
CA LEU A 77 0.18 -8.63 -0.25
C LEU A 77 -1.31 -8.42 -0.56
N CYS A 78 -1.65 -7.34 -1.27
CA CYS A 78 -3.02 -7.03 -1.65
C CYS A 78 -3.64 -8.15 -2.51
N VAL A 79 -2.88 -8.67 -3.49
CA VAL A 79 -3.33 -9.81 -4.33
C VAL A 79 -3.58 -11.06 -3.50
N ALA A 80 -2.69 -11.38 -2.55
CA ALA A 80 -2.86 -12.55 -1.69
C ALA A 80 -4.15 -12.49 -0.86
N ILE A 81 -4.49 -11.30 -0.34
CA ILE A 81 -5.70 -11.04 0.43
C ILE A 81 -6.95 -11.14 -0.43
N ASP A 82 -6.94 -10.50 -1.61
CA ASP A 82 -8.05 -10.57 -2.57
C ASP A 82 -8.36 -12.01 -2.98
N ASN A 83 -7.33 -12.84 -3.14
CA ASN A 83 -7.50 -14.25 -3.47
C ASN A 83 -8.06 -15.06 -2.28
N GLN A 84 -7.61 -14.78 -1.06
CA GLN A 84 -8.16 -15.41 0.14
C GLN A 84 -9.65 -15.07 0.32
N ALA A 85 -10.06 -13.82 0.05
CA ALA A 85 -11.45 -13.40 0.15
C ALA A 85 -12.38 -14.09 -0.87
N LYS A 86 -11.85 -14.61 -1.99
CA LYS A 86 -12.62 -15.31 -3.04
C LYS A 86 -12.76 -16.83 -2.82
N THR A 87 -12.11 -17.38 -1.79
CA THR A 87 -12.04 -18.84 -1.58
C THR A 87 -13.08 -19.34 -0.55
N TRP A 88 -14.06 -18.50 -0.19
CA TRP A 88 -15.15 -18.78 0.75
C TRP A 88 -16.50 -18.46 0.11
#